data_AF-A0A2V9KS08-F1
#
_entry.id   AF-A0A2V9KS08-F1
#
_cell.length_a   1.000
_cell.length_b   1.000
_cell.length_c   1.000
_cell.angle_alpha   90.00
_cell.angle_beta   90.00
_cell.angle_gamma   90.00
#
_symmetry.space_group_name_H-M   'P 1'
#
loop_
_entity.id
_entity.type
_entity.pdbx_description
1 polymer ?
#
loop_
_entity_poly.entity_id
_entity_poly.type
_entity_poly.pdbx_seq_one_letter_code
_entity_poly.pdbx_strand_id
1 'polypeptide(L)'
;MAQDAASRADFESLRSTADAVLKDMSEITGLLIKAPLKKQIVGRAEIKDYLTENLKQEYTPRELHQQEAMLQAFGLVSSDFDLGKFLVSFYTEQAAGVYDPRRKTMLIADWVGEDMQKMVLAHELTHALQDQNFDLEKFLHAVRDDDDSTSARQAIVEGHATAAMMQEIIKPAALASLPSLQPLMSMMIQRPVAQFPAFSGAPFFFRFSALFPYSQGIGFMQAGLQHGEWTGLSRVFSRPPSTTKEIFEPEIYFGQTGLAGLTHASGARASPPPAKITLS
;
A
#
# COMPACT_ATOMS: atom_id res chain seq x y z
N MET A 1 -3.54 -15.71 36.23
CA MET A 1 -4.50 -14.73 36.79
C MET A 1 -4.04 -13.29 36.65
N ALA A 2 -2.94 -12.83 37.26
CA ALA A 2 -2.47 -11.44 37.08
C ALA A 2 -1.92 -11.15 35.65
N GLN A 3 -1.18 -12.10 35.06
CA GLN A 3 -0.70 -12.04 33.66
C GLN A 3 -1.84 -12.11 32.63
N ASP A 4 -2.90 -12.88 32.90
CA ASP A 4 -4.09 -12.98 32.04
C ASP A 4 -4.98 -11.73 32.10
N ALA A 5 -4.99 -11.02 33.24
CA ALA A 5 -5.73 -9.78 33.40
C ALA A 5 -4.99 -8.59 32.76
N ALA A 6 -3.66 -8.53 32.90
CA ALA A 6 -2.82 -7.53 32.25
C ALA A 6 -2.89 -7.66 30.71
N SER A 7 -2.70 -8.87 30.17
CA SER A 7 -2.83 -9.11 28.72
C SER A 7 -4.22 -8.78 28.18
N ARG A 8 -5.29 -9.07 28.92
CA ARG A 8 -6.66 -8.67 28.52
C ARG A 8 -6.87 -7.16 28.50
N ALA A 9 -6.35 -6.43 29.48
CA ALA A 9 -6.43 -4.97 29.52
C ALA A 9 -5.63 -4.33 28.37
N ASP A 10 -4.45 -4.86 28.08
CA ASP A 10 -3.60 -4.42 26.95
C ASP A 10 -4.31 -4.68 25.61
N PHE A 11 -5.02 -5.82 25.49
CA PHE A 11 -5.81 -6.15 24.29
C PHE A 11 -7.05 -5.27 24.10
N GLU A 12 -7.72 -4.89 25.18
CA GLU A 12 -8.86 -3.97 25.11
C GLU A 12 -8.40 -2.55 24.75
N SER A 13 -7.29 -2.10 25.34
CA SER A 13 -6.62 -0.85 24.98
C SER A 13 -6.23 -0.81 23.50
N LEU A 14 -5.65 -1.89 22.97
CA LEU A 14 -5.26 -1.99 21.57
C LEU A 14 -6.46 -1.94 20.61
N ARG A 15 -7.57 -2.59 20.98
CA ARG A 15 -8.82 -2.53 20.22
C ARG A 15 -9.45 -1.15 20.20
N SER A 16 -9.41 -0.43 21.33
CA SER A 16 -9.88 0.94 21.44
C SER A 16 -9.01 1.89 20.63
N THR A 17 -7.68 1.72 20.69
CA THR A 17 -6.73 2.46 19.85
C THR A 17 -7.03 2.27 18.37
N ALA A 18 -7.31 1.04 17.93
CA ALA A 18 -7.70 0.77 16.56
C ALA A 18 -9.02 1.48 16.15
N ASP A 19 -10.01 1.60 17.05
CA ASP A 19 -11.24 2.34 16.73
C ASP A 19 -10.99 3.85 16.59
N ALA A 20 -10.16 4.41 17.47
CA ALA A 20 -9.77 5.82 17.38
C ALA A 20 -9.01 6.10 16.07
N VAL A 21 -8.01 5.27 15.74
CA VAL A 21 -7.23 5.42 14.50
C VAL A 21 -8.12 5.23 13.26
N LEU A 22 -9.07 4.30 13.26
CA LEU A 22 -10.00 4.13 12.14
C LEU A 22 -10.82 5.40 11.89
N LYS A 23 -11.28 6.05 12.97
CA LYS A 23 -11.98 7.34 12.90
C LYS A 23 -11.07 8.44 12.37
N ASP A 24 -9.84 8.54 12.88
CA ASP A 24 -8.86 9.53 12.42
C ASP A 24 -8.54 9.35 10.92
N MET A 25 -8.39 8.11 10.45
CA MET A 25 -8.12 7.82 9.04
C MET A 25 -9.33 8.11 8.15
N SER A 26 -10.54 7.86 8.64
CA SER A 26 -11.79 8.22 7.95
C SER A 26 -11.88 9.74 7.78
N GLU A 27 -11.54 10.50 8.81
CA GLU A 27 -11.52 11.97 8.77
C GLU A 27 -10.44 12.52 7.82
N ILE A 28 -9.24 11.93 7.80
CA ILE A 28 -8.16 12.33 6.87
C ILE A 28 -8.55 12.07 5.43
N THR A 29 -8.97 10.84 5.13
CA THR A 29 -9.17 10.37 3.75
C THR A 29 -10.51 10.77 3.16
N GLY A 30 -11.50 11.10 4.01
CA GLY A 30 -12.89 11.29 3.63
C GLY A 30 -13.63 10.00 3.30
N LEU A 31 -13.00 8.83 3.49
CA LEU A 31 -13.63 7.53 3.26
C LEU A 31 -14.54 7.17 4.43
N LEU A 32 -15.76 6.73 4.12
CA LEU A 32 -16.77 6.43 5.14
C LEU A 32 -16.49 5.09 5.82
N ILE A 33 -16.67 5.04 7.14
CA ILE A 33 -16.82 3.79 7.89
C ILE A 33 -18.24 3.26 7.64
N LYS A 34 -18.39 2.29 6.74
CA LYS A 34 -19.67 1.68 6.37
C LYS A 34 -20.08 0.53 7.28
N ALA A 35 -19.13 -0.13 7.92
CA ALA A 35 -19.40 -1.27 8.80
C ALA A 35 -18.36 -1.38 9.93
N PRO A 36 -18.72 -1.97 11.09
CA PRO A 36 -17.77 -2.32 12.13
C PRO A 36 -16.70 -3.29 11.63
N LEU A 37 -15.47 -3.11 12.09
CA LEU A 37 -14.33 -3.95 11.72
C LEU A 37 -14.08 -5.04 12.77
N LYS A 38 -13.91 -6.28 12.33
CA LYS A 38 -13.44 -7.37 13.20
C LYS A 38 -11.95 -7.18 13.49
N LYS A 39 -11.55 -7.33 14.75
CA LYS A 39 -10.16 -7.14 15.19
C LYS A 39 -9.68 -8.36 15.97
N GLN A 40 -8.59 -8.95 15.51
CA GLN A 40 -7.95 -10.11 16.12
C GLN A 40 -6.50 -9.78 16.44
N ILE A 41 -6.07 -10.15 17.64
CA ILE A 41 -4.67 -10.03 18.04
C ILE A 41 -4.05 -11.39 17.80
N VAL A 42 -2.90 -11.40 17.13
CA VAL A 42 -2.27 -12.61 16.61
C VAL A 42 -0.78 -12.59 16.88
N GLY A 43 -0.21 -13.77 17.11
CA GLY A 43 1.22 -13.98 17.20
C GLY A 43 1.85 -14.22 15.84
N ARG A 44 3.18 -14.35 15.83
CA ARG A 44 3.97 -14.50 14.59
C ARG A 44 3.65 -15.80 13.84
N ALA A 45 3.31 -16.85 14.57
CA ALA A 45 2.95 -18.14 13.98
C ALA A 45 1.63 -18.03 13.19
N GLU A 46 0.64 -17.36 13.76
CA GLU A 46 -0.66 -17.13 13.13
C GLU A 46 -0.56 -16.24 11.89
N ILE A 47 0.30 -15.21 11.91
CA ILE A 47 0.58 -14.40 10.70
C ILE A 47 1.26 -15.24 9.62
N LYS A 48 2.21 -16.10 9.98
CA LYS A 48 2.84 -17.01 9.02
C LYS A 48 1.83 -17.98 8.39
N ASP A 49 0.95 -18.55 9.20
CA ASP A 49 -0.11 -19.45 8.73
C ASP A 49 -1.09 -18.71 7.83
N TYR A 50 -1.48 -17.49 8.20
CA TYR A 50 -2.29 -16.61 7.38
C TYR A 50 -1.63 -16.33 6.02
N LEU A 51 -0.37 -15.92 5.99
CA LEU A 51 0.36 -15.62 4.74
C LEU A 51 0.54 -16.87 3.87
N THR A 52 0.76 -18.03 4.49
CA THR A 52 0.85 -19.31 3.79
C THR A 52 -0.47 -19.68 3.13
N GLU A 53 -1.59 -19.50 3.84
CA GLU A 53 -2.92 -19.73 3.29
C GLU A 53 -3.26 -18.74 2.19
N ASN A 54 -2.98 -17.45 2.41
CA ASN A 54 -3.21 -16.40 1.41
C ASN A 54 -2.43 -16.68 0.12
N LEU A 55 -1.17 -17.09 0.21
CA LEU A 55 -0.36 -17.45 -0.96
C LEU A 55 -1.00 -18.59 -1.78
N LYS A 56 -1.60 -19.59 -1.12
CA LYS A 56 -2.29 -20.71 -1.80
C LYS A 56 -3.62 -20.31 -2.42
N GLN A 57 -4.27 -19.29 -1.86
CA GLN A 57 -5.50 -18.73 -2.42
C GLN A 57 -5.20 -17.83 -3.62
N GLU A 58 -4.07 -17.12 -3.59
CA GLU A 58 -3.64 -16.27 -4.68
C GLU A 58 -3.02 -17.03 -5.84
N TYR A 59 -2.26 -18.10 -5.59
CA TYR A 59 -1.55 -18.83 -6.63
C TYR A 59 -1.81 -20.33 -6.57
N THR A 60 -2.14 -20.89 -7.72
CA THR A 60 -2.06 -22.33 -7.92
C THR A 60 -0.60 -22.81 -7.88
N PRO A 61 -0.33 -24.08 -7.54
CA PRO A 61 1.02 -24.63 -7.59
C PRO A 61 1.70 -24.48 -8.95
N ARG A 62 0.90 -24.49 -10.04
CA ARG A 62 1.40 -24.31 -11.40
C ARG A 62 1.85 -22.86 -11.66
N GLU A 63 1.04 -21.88 -11.30
CA GLU A 63 1.41 -20.45 -11.47
C GLU A 63 2.66 -20.12 -10.68
N LEU A 64 2.76 -20.59 -9.43
CA LEU A 64 3.94 -20.36 -8.58
C LEU A 64 5.20 -20.99 -9.19
N HIS A 65 5.09 -22.21 -9.72
CA HIS A 65 6.21 -22.86 -10.40
C HIS A 65 6.61 -22.15 -11.70
N GLN A 66 5.65 -21.63 -12.46
CA GLN A 66 5.93 -20.85 -13.68
C GLN A 66 6.67 -19.54 -13.36
N GLN A 67 6.28 -18.84 -12.30
CA GLN A 67 6.98 -17.65 -11.83
C GLN A 67 8.40 -17.98 -11.38
N GLU A 68 8.58 -19.04 -10.59
CA GLU A 68 9.91 -19.49 -10.15
C GLU A 68 10.82 -19.82 -11.34
N ALA A 69 10.32 -20.59 -12.31
CA ALA A 69 11.05 -20.91 -13.53
C ALA A 69 11.42 -19.67 -14.34
N MET A 70 10.53 -18.67 -14.41
CA MET A 70 10.81 -17.39 -15.07
C MET A 70 11.93 -16.61 -14.36
N LEU A 71 11.88 -16.52 -13.02
CA LEU A 71 12.92 -15.85 -12.23
C LEU A 71 14.28 -16.54 -12.40
N GLN A 72 14.30 -17.87 -12.45
CA GLN A 72 15.51 -18.66 -12.73
C GLN A 72 16.03 -18.41 -14.14
N ALA A 73 15.15 -18.39 -15.15
CA ALA A 73 15.52 -18.17 -16.54
C ALA A 73 16.14 -16.79 -16.79
N PHE A 74 15.67 -15.76 -16.07
CA PHE A 74 16.24 -14.41 -16.12
C PHE A 74 17.47 -14.23 -15.20
N GLY A 75 17.90 -15.27 -14.49
CA GLY A 75 19.06 -15.22 -13.58
C GLY A 75 18.82 -14.35 -12.34
N LEU A 76 17.56 -14.13 -11.95
CA LEU A 76 17.19 -13.33 -10.78
C LEU A 76 17.31 -14.13 -9.47
N VAL A 77 17.24 -15.46 -9.56
CA VAL A 77 17.39 -16.40 -8.45
C VAL A 77 18.18 -17.65 -8.90
N SER A 78 18.67 -18.44 -7.93
CA SER A 78 19.37 -19.70 -8.21
C SER A 78 18.42 -20.83 -8.64
N SER A 79 18.96 -21.88 -9.26
CA SER A 79 18.18 -23.04 -9.74
C SER A 79 17.56 -23.89 -8.63
N ASP A 80 18.07 -23.77 -7.40
CA ASP A 80 17.58 -24.46 -6.20
C ASP A 80 16.69 -23.56 -5.32
N PHE A 81 16.37 -22.35 -5.79
CA PHE A 81 15.52 -21.41 -5.08
C PHE A 81 14.09 -21.93 -4.94
N ASP A 82 13.51 -21.81 -3.74
CA ASP A 82 12.12 -22.15 -3.44
C ASP A 82 11.33 -20.85 -3.23
N LEU A 83 10.59 -20.44 -4.26
CA LEU A 83 9.85 -19.18 -4.30
C LEU A 83 8.77 -19.14 -3.22
N GLY A 84 8.02 -20.23 -3.03
CA GLY A 84 6.94 -20.28 -2.06
C GLY A 84 7.43 -20.09 -0.62
N LYS A 85 8.47 -20.83 -0.22
CA LYS A 85 9.07 -20.67 1.11
C LYS A 85 9.69 -19.28 1.29
N PHE A 86 10.35 -18.76 0.25
CA PHE A 86 10.92 -17.43 0.28
C PHE A 86 9.85 -16.38 0.51
N LEU A 87 8.77 -16.35 -0.28
CA LEU A 87 7.71 -15.35 -0.15
C LEU A 87 7.05 -15.37 1.23
N VAL A 88 6.73 -16.55 1.76
CA VAL A 88 6.17 -16.67 3.12
C VAL A 88 7.14 -16.10 4.15
N SER A 89 8.41 -16.48 4.11
CA SER A 89 9.42 -15.97 5.06
C SER A 89 9.62 -14.46 4.92
N PHE A 90 9.73 -13.97 3.69
CA PHE A 90 9.97 -12.57 3.36
C PHE A 90 8.82 -11.68 3.85
N TYR A 91 7.57 -12.04 3.59
CA TYR A 91 6.42 -11.25 4.03
C TYR A 91 6.09 -11.44 5.52
N THR A 92 6.33 -12.62 6.12
CA THR A 92 6.12 -12.83 7.57
C THR A 92 7.03 -11.93 8.40
N GLU A 93 8.25 -11.70 7.94
CA GLU A 93 9.20 -10.83 8.63
C GLU A 93 8.74 -9.36 8.63
N GLN A 94 8.11 -8.92 7.55
CA GLN A 94 7.67 -7.53 7.34
C GLN A 94 6.27 -7.25 7.93
N ALA A 95 5.45 -8.27 8.15
CA ALA A 95 4.08 -8.12 8.62
C ALA A 95 4.03 -7.67 10.10
N ALA A 96 3.90 -6.37 10.32
CA ALA A 96 3.65 -5.76 11.63
C ALA A 96 2.14 -5.65 11.98
N GLY A 97 1.28 -5.93 11.00
CA GLY A 97 -0.18 -5.94 11.06
C GLY A 97 -0.70 -6.25 9.66
N VAL A 98 -1.92 -6.78 9.55
CA VAL A 98 -2.53 -7.08 8.25
C VAL A 98 -4.04 -6.86 8.30
N TYR A 99 -4.57 -6.03 7.40
CA TYR A 99 -5.99 -6.07 7.07
C TYR A 99 -6.27 -7.16 6.03
N ASP A 100 -7.13 -8.12 6.39
CA ASP A 100 -7.62 -9.17 5.50
C ASP A 100 -8.95 -8.72 4.86
N PRO A 101 -8.97 -8.39 3.55
CA PRO A 101 -10.19 -7.99 2.86
C PRO A 101 -11.17 -9.15 2.63
N ARG A 102 -10.73 -10.42 2.61
CA ARG A 102 -11.62 -11.58 2.45
C ARG A 102 -12.42 -11.81 3.73
N ARG A 103 -11.75 -11.76 4.88
CA ARG A 103 -12.36 -11.94 6.21
C ARG A 103 -12.93 -10.65 6.79
N LYS A 104 -12.68 -9.50 6.15
CA LYS A 104 -12.98 -8.15 6.65
C LYS A 104 -12.49 -7.98 8.10
N THR A 105 -11.25 -8.42 8.34
CA THR A 105 -10.68 -8.54 9.69
C THR A 105 -9.29 -7.90 9.75
N MET A 106 -9.07 -7.06 10.75
CA MET A 106 -7.76 -6.53 11.10
C MET A 106 -7.03 -7.50 12.03
N LEU A 107 -5.89 -8.03 11.57
CA LEU A 107 -4.96 -8.84 12.32
C LEU A 107 -3.87 -7.93 12.90
N ILE A 108 -3.82 -7.85 14.22
CA ILE A 108 -2.91 -6.97 14.95
C ILE A 108 -1.81 -7.82 15.58
N ALA A 109 -0.55 -7.58 15.22
CA ALA A 109 0.58 -8.29 15.78
C ALA A 109 0.80 -7.92 17.25
N ASP A 110 1.02 -8.92 18.12
CA ASP A 110 1.23 -8.71 19.56
C ASP A 110 2.68 -8.35 19.95
N TRP A 111 3.61 -8.35 19.00
CA TRP A 111 5.04 -8.11 19.22
C TRP A 111 5.52 -6.73 18.75
N VAL A 112 4.61 -5.88 18.28
CA VAL A 112 4.94 -4.54 17.80
C VAL A 112 4.78 -3.54 18.96
N GLY A 113 5.83 -2.74 19.20
CA GLY A 113 5.81 -1.75 20.28
C GLY A 113 4.83 -0.60 20.00
N GLU A 114 4.34 0.05 21.06
CA GLU A 114 3.28 1.07 20.99
C GLU A 114 3.54 2.19 19.96
N ASP A 115 4.77 2.71 19.91
CA ASP A 115 5.15 3.78 18.98
C ASP A 115 4.95 3.38 17.51
N MET A 116 5.31 2.15 17.15
CA MET A 116 5.11 1.61 15.80
C MET A 116 3.67 1.17 15.57
N GLN A 117 2.99 0.73 16.64
CA GLN A 117 1.65 0.19 16.58
C GLN A 117 0.66 1.20 15.99
N LYS A 118 0.70 2.47 16.39
CA LYS A 118 -0.21 3.50 15.84
C LYS A 118 0.02 3.71 14.34
N MET A 119 1.27 3.71 13.88
CA MET A 119 1.60 3.88 12.46
C MET A 119 1.08 2.69 11.62
N VAL A 120 1.32 1.47 12.09
CA VAL A 120 0.81 0.25 11.44
C VAL A 120 -0.72 0.25 11.40
N LEU A 121 -1.37 0.58 12.52
CA LEU A 121 -2.83 0.70 12.54
C LEU A 121 -3.33 1.76 11.55
N ALA A 122 -2.67 2.90 11.43
CA ALA A 122 -3.09 3.94 10.48
C ALA A 122 -3.01 3.44 9.03
N HIS A 123 -1.97 2.70 8.66
CA HIS A 123 -1.84 2.08 7.34
C HIS A 123 -2.93 1.03 7.10
N GLU A 124 -3.01 0.02 7.97
CA GLU A 124 -3.90 -1.13 7.78
C GLU A 124 -5.39 -0.77 7.90
N LEU A 125 -5.75 0.16 8.79
CA LEU A 125 -7.12 0.64 8.91
C LEU A 125 -7.51 1.53 7.72
N THR A 126 -6.54 2.14 7.04
CA THR A 126 -6.81 2.78 5.75
C THR A 126 -7.16 1.75 4.68
N HIS A 127 -6.52 0.57 4.65
CA HIS A 127 -6.97 -0.53 3.78
C HIS A 127 -8.39 -0.99 4.09
N ALA A 128 -8.75 -1.07 5.39
CA ALA A 128 -10.12 -1.37 5.77
C ALA A 128 -11.13 -0.34 5.23
N LEU A 129 -10.79 0.95 5.27
CA LEU A 129 -11.62 2.00 4.69
C LEU A 129 -11.69 1.91 3.17
N GLN A 130 -10.55 1.69 2.49
CA GLN A 130 -10.52 1.50 1.05
C GLN A 130 -11.41 0.33 0.62
N ASP A 131 -11.33 -0.80 1.31
CA ASP A 131 -12.13 -1.98 1.00
C ASP A 131 -13.63 -1.75 1.23
N GLN A 132 -14.02 -1.12 2.34
CA GLN A 132 -15.41 -0.75 2.58
C GLN A 132 -15.95 0.20 1.51
N ASN A 133 -15.11 1.03 0.89
CA ASN A 133 -15.53 2.02 -0.08
C ASN A 133 -15.47 1.54 -1.53
N PHE A 134 -14.52 0.67 -1.88
CA PHE A 134 -14.19 0.32 -3.27
C PHE A 134 -14.06 -1.17 -3.56
N ASP A 135 -14.16 -2.06 -2.56
CA ASP A 135 -13.96 -3.51 -2.70
C ASP A 135 -12.56 -3.83 -3.27
N LEU A 136 -11.58 -3.97 -2.37
CA LEU A 136 -10.17 -4.08 -2.78
C LEU A 136 -9.88 -5.36 -3.56
N GLU A 137 -10.53 -6.47 -3.21
CA GLU A 137 -10.38 -7.73 -3.95
C GLU A 137 -10.84 -7.57 -5.40
N LYS A 138 -12.03 -7.01 -5.60
CA LYS A 138 -12.55 -6.74 -6.94
C LYS A 138 -11.66 -5.74 -7.68
N PHE A 139 -11.18 -4.71 -7.00
CA PHE A 139 -10.33 -3.68 -7.60
C PHE A 139 -9.00 -4.26 -8.10
N LEU A 140 -8.33 -5.10 -7.33
CA LEU A 140 -7.05 -5.70 -7.70
C LEU A 140 -7.23 -6.81 -8.75
N HIS A 141 -8.22 -7.70 -8.58
CA HIS A 141 -8.43 -8.82 -9.52
C HIS A 141 -8.92 -8.40 -10.91
N ALA A 142 -9.44 -7.19 -11.08
CA ALA A 142 -9.94 -6.71 -12.36
C ALA A 142 -8.87 -6.62 -13.47
N VAL A 143 -7.58 -6.66 -13.12
CA VAL A 143 -6.45 -6.60 -14.06
C VAL A 143 -5.40 -7.68 -13.80
N ARG A 144 -5.77 -8.78 -13.13
CA ARG A 144 -4.85 -9.82 -12.67
C ARG A 144 -3.98 -10.44 -13.78
N ASP A 145 -4.46 -10.44 -15.02
CA ASP A 145 -3.74 -10.99 -16.18
C ASP A 145 -2.75 -9.99 -16.83
N ASP A 146 -2.61 -8.79 -16.26
CA ASP A 146 -1.68 -7.73 -16.69
C ASP A 146 -0.84 -7.26 -15.49
N ASP A 147 0.43 -7.65 -15.48
CA ASP A 147 1.37 -7.35 -14.40
C ASP A 147 1.63 -5.84 -14.21
N ASP A 148 1.65 -5.07 -15.30
CA ASP A 148 1.90 -3.62 -15.24
C ASP A 148 0.67 -2.90 -14.67
N SER A 149 -0.52 -3.23 -15.17
CA SER A 149 -1.78 -2.74 -14.62
C SER A 149 -1.96 -3.13 -13.15
N THR A 150 -1.61 -4.37 -12.79
CA THR A 150 -1.67 -4.86 -11.39
C THR A 150 -0.75 -4.06 -10.49
N SER A 151 0.50 -3.85 -10.92
CA SER A 151 1.49 -3.06 -10.18
C SER A 151 1.03 -1.61 -10.01
N ALA A 152 0.43 -1.01 -11.03
CA ALA A 152 -0.12 0.35 -10.95
C ALA A 152 -1.26 0.46 -9.91
N ARG A 153 -2.17 -0.52 -9.88
CA ARG A 153 -3.26 -0.57 -8.89
C ARG A 153 -2.76 -0.84 -7.48
N GLN A 154 -1.75 -1.68 -7.31
CA GLN A 154 -1.11 -1.88 -6.01
C GLN A 154 -0.48 -0.58 -5.50
N ALA A 155 0.19 0.18 -6.37
CA ALA A 155 0.73 1.49 -6.00
C ALA A 155 -0.35 2.50 -5.58
N ILE A 156 -1.55 2.42 -6.15
CA ILE A 156 -2.70 3.21 -5.66
C ILE A 156 -3.12 2.78 -4.25
N VAL A 157 -3.30 1.48 -4.02
CA VAL A 157 -3.76 0.95 -2.72
C VAL A 157 -2.76 1.26 -1.61
N GLU A 158 -1.51 0.87 -1.80
CA GLU A 158 -0.43 1.06 -0.83
C GLU A 158 -0.03 2.52 -0.71
N GLY A 159 0.06 3.24 -1.83
CA GLY A 159 0.39 4.67 -1.83
C GLY A 159 -0.61 5.50 -1.06
N HIS A 160 -1.91 5.24 -1.22
CA HIS A 160 -2.96 5.97 -0.50
C HIS A 160 -2.94 5.67 1.00
N ALA A 161 -2.75 4.41 1.39
CA ALA A 161 -2.61 4.03 2.80
C ALA A 161 -1.35 4.66 3.44
N THR A 162 -0.22 4.58 2.74
CA THR A 162 1.05 5.18 3.20
C THR A 162 0.93 6.70 3.31
N ALA A 163 0.29 7.36 2.34
CA ALA A 163 0.06 8.80 2.37
C ALA A 163 -0.84 9.21 3.55
N ALA A 164 -1.88 8.44 3.85
CA ALA A 164 -2.81 8.74 4.95
C ALA A 164 -2.12 8.56 6.30
N MET A 165 -1.37 7.47 6.46
CA MET A 165 -0.50 7.24 7.61
C MET A 165 0.50 8.39 7.80
N MET A 166 1.20 8.79 6.74
CA MET A 166 2.18 9.89 6.82
C MET A 166 1.49 11.22 7.16
N GLN A 167 0.32 11.49 6.58
CA GLN A 167 -0.46 12.68 6.87
C GLN A 167 -0.87 12.73 8.35
N GLU A 168 -1.25 11.62 8.97
CA GLU A 168 -1.52 11.55 10.41
C GLU A 168 -0.30 11.91 11.25
N ILE A 169 0.87 11.39 10.89
CA ILE A 169 2.13 11.63 11.62
C ILE A 169 2.52 13.11 11.60
N ILE A 170 2.34 13.79 10.46
CA ILE A 170 2.84 15.16 10.25
C ILE A 170 1.82 16.26 10.60
N LYS A 171 0.59 15.91 11.03
CA LYS A 171 -0.41 16.92 11.43
C LYS A 171 0.18 17.91 12.44
N PRO A 172 -0.10 19.22 12.31
CA PRO A 172 -1.06 19.84 11.38
C PRO A 172 -0.48 20.21 10.00
N ALA A 173 0.75 19.83 9.66
CA ALA A 173 1.31 20.07 8.33
C ALA A 173 0.58 19.25 7.26
N ALA A 174 0.64 19.69 6.00
CA ALA A 174 0.01 19.00 4.88
C ALA A 174 1.05 18.25 4.04
N LEU A 175 0.76 17.00 3.66
CA LEU A 175 1.65 16.18 2.83
C LEU A 175 1.98 16.86 1.48
N ALA A 176 0.99 17.55 0.91
CA ALA A 176 1.12 18.34 -0.32
C ALA A 176 2.17 19.47 -0.22
N SER A 177 2.41 19.99 0.99
CA SER A 177 3.36 21.09 1.23
C SER A 177 4.81 20.63 1.44
N LEU A 178 5.03 19.32 1.61
CA LEU A 178 6.38 18.78 1.77
C LEU A 178 7.11 18.73 0.41
N PRO A 179 8.45 18.80 0.41
CA PRO A 179 9.23 18.38 -0.75
C PRO A 179 8.87 16.96 -1.19
N SER A 180 9.24 16.61 -2.42
CA SER A 180 9.05 15.25 -2.93
C SER A 180 9.62 14.22 -1.96
N LEU A 181 8.79 13.23 -1.59
CA LEU A 181 9.20 12.11 -0.74
C LEU A 181 10.00 11.05 -1.52
N GLN A 182 10.03 11.13 -2.85
CA GLN A 182 10.66 10.14 -3.71
C GLN A 182 12.15 9.88 -3.41
N PRO A 183 12.99 10.90 -3.12
CA PRO A 183 14.39 10.67 -2.77
C PRO A 183 14.55 9.91 -1.45
N LEU A 184 13.70 10.22 -0.46
CA LEU A 184 13.68 9.54 0.83
C LEU A 184 13.27 8.07 0.67
N MET A 185 12.22 7.81 -0.09
CA MET A 185 11.72 6.46 -0.35
C MET A 185 12.73 5.63 -1.15
N SER A 186 13.35 6.21 -2.18
CA SER A 186 14.41 5.57 -2.98
C SER A 186 15.60 5.13 -2.11
N MET A 187 15.94 5.93 -1.09
CA MET A 187 17.01 5.56 -0.14
C MET A 187 16.65 4.32 0.67
N MET A 188 15.38 4.15 1.08
CA MET A 188 14.94 2.97 1.83
C MET A 188 15.04 1.68 1.01
N ILE A 189 14.77 1.73 -0.30
CA ILE A 189 14.92 0.57 -1.20
C ILE A 189 16.38 0.09 -1.26
N GLN A 190 17.32 1.03 -1.26
CA GLN A 190 18.74 0.73 -1.42
C GLN A 190 19.43 0.35 -0.11
N ARG A 191 18.91 0.78 1.03
CA ARG A 191 19.50 0.54 2.36
C ARG A 191 19.18 -0.87 2.87
N PRO A 192 20.19 -1.68 3.26
CA PRO A 192 19.95 -2.89 4.03
C PRO A 192 19.32 -2.54 5.39
N VAL A 193 18.27 -3.26 5.79
CA VAL A 193 17.55 -3.05 7.05
C VAL A 193 17.87 -4.22 7.98
N ALA A 194 18.92 -4.07 8.79
CA ALA A 194 19.54 -5.18 9.54
C ALA A 194 18.59 -5.95 10.47
N GLN A 195 17.50 -5.32 10.93
CA GLN A 195 16.46 -5.95 11.74
C GLN A 195 15.56 -6.95 10.97
N PHE A 196 15.66 -6.96 9.64
CA PHE A 196 14.90 -7.83 8.74
C PHE A 196 15.87 -8.60 7.82
N PRO A 197 16.50 -9.69 8.30
CA PRO A 197 17.44 -10.50 7.51
C PRO A 197 16.83 -11.14 6.26
N ALA A 198 15.58 -11.59 6.26
CA ALA A 198 14.95 -12.15 5.06
C ALA A 198 14.75 -11.08 3.99
N PHE A 199 14.35 -9.87 4.38
CA PHE A 199 14.27 -8.71 3.50
C PHE A 199 15.65 -8.29 2.99
N SER A 200 16.61 -8.10 3.90
CA SER A 200 17.95 -7.60 3.56
C SER A 200 18.76 -8.58 2.71
N GLY A 201 18.57 -9.88 2.92
CA GLY A 201 19.18 -10.94 2.12
C GLY A 201 18.47 -11.23 0.79
N ALA A 202 17.28 -10.64 0.56
CA ALA A 202 16.54 -10.88 -0.66
C ALA A 202 17.21 -10.26 -1.90
N PRO A 203 17.14 -10.94 -3.06
CA PRO A 203 17.51 -10.36 -4.34
C PRO A 203 16.87 -8.99 -4.56
N PHE A 204 17.59 -8.08 -5.22
CA PHE A 204 17.14 -6.69 -5.43
C PHE A 204 15.74 -6.63 -6.04
N PHE A 205 15.43 -7.52 -6.99
CA PHE A 205 14.12 -7.61 -7.63
C PHE A 205 12.96 -7.71 -6.61
N PHE A 206 13.08 -8.55 -5.59
CA PHE A 206 12.03 -8.71 -4.57
C PHE A 206 11.92 -7.51 -3.65
N ARG A 207 13.05 -6.92 -3.24
CA ARG A 207 13.04 -5.69 -2.42
C ARG A 207 12.41 -4.52 -3.19
N PHE A 208 12.77 -4.37 -4.46
CA PHE A 208 12.20 -3.35 -5.33
C PHE A 208 10.70 -3.57 -5.52
N SER A 209 10.28 -4.79 -5.89
CA SER A 209 8.87 -5.11 -6.12
C SER A 209 8.02 -4.93 -4.85
N ALA A 210 8.55 -5.31 -3.68
CA ALA A 210 7.85 -5.14 -2.41
C ALA A 210 7.69 -3.66 -1.99
N LEU A 211 8.70 -2.82 -2.25
CA LEU A 211 8.67 -1.41 -1.86
C LEU A 211 8.11 -0.48 -2.94
N PHE A 212 8.02 -0.91 -4.19
CA PHE A 212 7.52 -0.10 -5.31
C PHE A 212 6.13 0.50 -5.01
N PRO A 213 5.12 -0.28 -4.58
CA PRO A 213 3.78 0.25 -4.33
C PRO A 213 3.75 1.36 -3.26
N TYR A 214 4.58 1.23 -2.23
CA TYR A 214 4.70 2.22 -1.16
C TYR A 214 5.44 3.46 -1.62
N SER A 215 6.62 3.25 -2.22
CA SER A 215 7.58 4.30 -2.56
C SER A 215 7.11 5.21 -3.70
N GLN A 216 6.65 4.62 -4.80
CA GLN A 216 6.14 5.37 -5.95
C GLN A 216 4.69 5.79 -5.71
N GLY A 217 3.90 4.93 -5.04
CA GLY A 217 2.51 5.23 -4.70
C GLY A 217 2.37 6.47 -3.82
N ILE A 218 3.17 6.63 -2.77
CA ILE A 218 3.10 7.85 -1.94
C ILE A 218 3.48 9.10 -2.73
N GLY A 219 4.45 9.01 -3.65
CA GLY A 219 4.83 10.10 -4.54
C GLY A 219 3.68 10.51 -5.46
N PHE A 220 3.00 9.54 -6.06
CA PHE A 220 1.80 9.75 -6.86
C PHE A 220 0.66 10.41 -6.05
N MET A 221 0.41 9.93 -4.82
CA MET A 221 -0.60 10.52 -3.95
C MET A 221 -0.25 11.94 -3.53
N GLN A 222 1.01 12.21 -3.20
CA GLN A 222 1.49 13.55 -2.88
C GLN A 222 1.26 14.51 -4.04
N ALA A 223 1.60 14.10 -5.27
CA ALA A 223 1.34 14.89 -6.48
C ALA A 223 -0.16 15.16 -6.67
N GLY A 224 -1.02 14.17 -6.44
CA GLY A 224 -2.47 14.35 -6.48
C GLY A 224 -2.99 15.36 -5.44
N LEU A 225 -2.47 15.31 -4.21
CA LEU A 225 -2.83 16.25 -3.13
C LEU A 225 -2.31 17.68 -3.38
N GLN A 226 -1.30 17.87 -4.22
CA GLN A 226 -0.87 19.21 -4.64
C GLN A 226 -1.89 19.88 -5.58
N HIS A 227 -2.78 19.10 -6.18
CA HIS A 227 -3.81 19.58 -7.10
C HIS A 227 -5.24 19.46 -6.55
N GLY A 228 -5.42 18.93 -5.33
CA GLY A 228 -6.73 18.76 -4.73
C GLY A 228 -6.71 18.18 -3.33
N GLU A 229 -7.90 17.84 -2.84
CA GLU A 229 -8.11 17.31 -1.49
C GLU A 229 -8.24 15.78 -1.47
N TRP A 230 -8.08 15.17 -0.30
CA TRP A 230 -8.23 13.72 -0.06
C TRP A 230 -9.48 13.09 -0.66
N THR A 231 -10.65 13.72 -0.46
CA THR A 231 -11.92 13.24 -1.03
C THR A 231 -11.90 13.22 -2.56
N GLY A 232 -11.22 14.20 -3.18
CA GLY A 232 -11.02 14.25 -4.63
C GLY A 232 -10.04 13.19 -5.12
N LEU A 233 -8.97 12.95 -4.35
CA LEU A 233 -7.94 11.97 -4.65
C LEU A 233 -8.51 10.54 -4.70
N SER A 234 -9.50 10.22 -3.84
CA SER A 234 -10.17 8.91 -3.83
C SER A 234 -10.79 8.49 -5.18
N ARG A 235 -10.95 9.41 -6.14
CA ARG A 235 -11.38 9.06 -7.51
C ARG A 235 -10.42 8.11 -8.23
N VAL A 236 -9.15 8.02 -7.81
CA VAL A 236 -8.18 7.05 -8.33
C VAL A 236 -8.65 5.60 -8.19
N PHE A 237 -9.53 5.28 -7.23
CA PHE A 237 -10.13 3.94 -7.11
C PHE A 237 -11.24 3.69 -8.15
N SER A 238 -11.87 4.75 -8.67
CA SER A 238 -12.91 4.64 -9.71
C SER A 238 -12.34 4.72 -11.12
N ARG A 239 -11.21 5.43 -11.30
CA ARG A 239 -10.48 5.54 -12.56
C ARG A 239 -8.98 5.35 -12.28
N PRO A 240 -8.52 4.12 -12.00
CA PRO A 240 -7.11 3.92 -11.65
C PRO A 240 -6.19 4.20 -12.83
N PRO A 241 -4.92 4.55 -12.57
CA PRO A 241 -3.86 4.44 -13.55
C PRO A 241 -3.87 3.07 -14.20
N SER A 242 -3.68 3.08 -15.51
CA SER A 242 -3.68 1.90 -16.39
C SER A 242 -2.32 1.24 -16.47
N THR A 243 -1.23 1.96 -16.16
CA THR A 243 0.15 1.48 -16.28
C THR A 243 1.02 2.05 -15.17
N THR A 244 2.15 1.41 -14.85
CA THR A 244 3.09 1.98 -13.88
C THR A 244 3.71 3.28 -14.37
N LYS A 245 3.73 3.54 -15.68
CA LYS A 245 4.16 4.83 -16.25
C LYS A 245 3.41 6.01 -15.63
N GLU A 246 2.10 5.87 -15.47
CA GLU A 246 1.26 6.91 -14.86
C GLU A 246 1.51 7.09 -13.35
N ILE A 247 2.11 6.08 -12.69
CA ILE A 247 2.58 6.19 -11.30
C ILE A 247 3.93 6.93 -11.26
N PHE A 248 4.85 6.62 -12.16
CA PHE A 248 6.17 7.26 -12.26
C PHE A 248 6.09 8.72 -12.75
N GLU A 249 5.11 9.03 -13.60
CA GLU A 249 4.87 10.35 -14.19
C GLU A 249 3.43 10.80 -13.85
N PRO A 250 3.12 11.18 -12.59
CA PRO A 250 1.77 11.49 -12.15
C PRO A 250 1.07 12.57 -12.98
N GLU A 251 1.82 13.50 -13.55
CA GLU A 251 1.33 14.55 -14.45
C GLU A 251 0.62 13.99 -15.69
N ILE A 252 1.00 12.81 -16.17
CA ILE A 252 0.33 12.14 -17.28
C ILE A 252 -1.10 11.78 -16.86
N TYR A 253 -1.25 11.14 -15.72
CA TYR A 253 -2.55 10.73 -15.20
C TYR A 253 -3.42 11.94 -14.82
N PHE A 254 -2.88 12.88 -14.04
CA PHE A 254 -3.65 14.04 -13.56
C PHE A 254 -3.94 15.05 -14.68
N GLY A 255 -3.09 15.15 -15.70
CA GLY A 255 -3.31 15.97 -16.89
C GLY A 255 -4.41 15.43 -17.82
N GLN A 256 -4.51 14.10 -17.96
CA GLN A 256 -5.56 13.46 -18.78
C GLN A 256 -6.89 13.28 -18.05
N THR A 257 -6.83 13.06 -16.74
CA THR A 257 -8.03 12.74 -15.97
C THR A 257 -8.88 13.97 -15.77
N GLY A 258 -8.28 15.17 -15.78
CA GLY A 258 -8.94 16.42 -15.43
C GLY A 258 -9.52 16.29 -14.03
N LEU A 259 -8.98 17.00 -13.05
CA LEU A 259 -9.69 17.20 -11.78
C LEU A 259 -10.89 18.15 -12.00
N ALA A 260 -11.71 17.88 -13.02
CA ALA A 260 -12.93 18.59 -13.37
C ALA A 260 -13.87 18.45 -12.17
N GLY A 261 -13.90 19.53 -11.38
CA GLY A 261 -14.52 19.62 -10.06
C GLY A 261 -13.80 20.57 -9.12
N LEU A 262 -12.52 20.89 -9.37
CA LEU A 262 -11.75 21.81 -8.52
C LEU A 262 -11.44 23.12 -9.27
N THR A 263 -12.48 23.89 -9.55
CA THR A 263 -12.32 25.32 -9.85
C THR A 263 -12.43 26.10 -8.54
N HIS A 264 -11.31 26.62 -8.04
CA HIS A 264 -11.33 27.97 -7.48
C HIS A 264 -10.67 28.93 -8.46
N ALA A 265 -11.35 30.04 -8.68
CA ALA A 265 -11.08 31.03 -9.70
C ALA A 265 -9.71 31.70 -9.53
N SER A 266 -8.96 31.81 -10.64
CA SER A 266 -8.43 33.07 -11.21
C SER A 266 -7.13 32.83 -11.99
N GLY A 267 -7.09 33.33 -13.23
CA GLY A 267 -5.84 33.60 -13.94
C GLY A 267 -5.63 32.82 -15.24
N ALA A 268 -6.36 33.20 -16.29
CA ALA A 268 -6.15 32.73 -17.65
C ALA A 268 -4.70 32.96 -18.14
N ARG A 269 -4.12 31.94 -18.78
CA ARG A 269 -3.23 32.10 -19.94
C ARG A 269 -3.42 30.91 -20.89
N ALA A 270 -3.87 31.21 -22.09
CA ALA A 270 -4.11 30.26 -23.16
C ALA A 270 -2.79 29.60 -23.62
N SER A 271 -2.81 28.29 -23.81
CA SER A 271 -1.76 27.54 -24.50
C SER A 271 -1.83 27.79 -26.01
N PRO A 272 -0.70 27.96 -26.72
CA PRO A 272 -0.67 27.85 -28.17
C PRO A 272 -0.62 26.37 -28.61
N PRO A 273 -1.10 26.04 -29.81
CA PRO A 273 -1.20 24.65 -30.28
C PRO A 273 0.17 24.05 -30.63
N PRO A 274 0.37 22.73 -30.46
CA PRO A 274 1.60 22.10 -30.90
C PRO A 274 1.68 22.00 -32.43
N ALA A 275 2.83 22.42 -32.96
CA ALA A 275 3.17 22.33 -34.37
C ALA A 275 3.41 20.87 -34.79
N LYS A 276 2.86 20.50 -35.96
CA LYS A 276 3.21 19.26 -36.68
C LYS A 276 4.64 19.35 -37.20
N ILE A 277 5.46 18.33 -36.97
CA ILE A 277 6.68 18.11 -37.74
C ILE A 277 6.69 16.67 -38.24
N THR A 278 6.74 16.57 -39.57
CA THR A 278 6.80 15.39 -40.41
C THR A 278 8.22 14.84 -40.46
N LEU A 279 8.34 13.52 -40.53
CA LEU A 279 9.60 12.80 -40.77
C LEU A 279 10.20 13.17 -42.15
N SER A 280 11.52 13.26 -42.20
CA SER A 280 12.36 13.01 -43.38
C SER A 280 13.62 12.28 -42.93
#